data_AF-A0A1J5J640-F1
#
_entry.id   AF-A0A1J5J640-F1
#
_cell.length_a   1.000
_cell.length_b   1.000
_cell.length_c   1.000
_cell.angle_alpha   90.00
_cell.angle_beta   90.00
_cell.angle_gamma   90.00
#
_symmetry.space_group_name_H-M   'P 1'
#
loop_
_entity.id
_entity.type
_entity.pdbx_description
1 polymer ?
#
loop_
_entity_poly.entity_id
_entity_poly.type
_entity_poly.pdbx_seq_one_letter_code
_entity_poly.pdbx_strand_id
1 'polypeptide(L)'
;MDFFSLVYKTTIIIDNWSEEFTYKNKHDWESDWKNFEAKDYLVEWYDKYYVLYENINSNFSMGEREYFLGKVTKNESRKCNSIDYYKKAIDEFEDKQLIYEIMYFLSLECDYETKDYESILLNIDEKSKSVIYKILFSQGDFKIEPYKLKRNRINISDNFSRIILGSSYIKIDNNTIIGTQIERVIRDWASNIINVYPQDFKNIISYGEGDNLIRAVNGNSAKIIPLTSTIIIYSKGKWYAPDENGIFRFEVLHDKANYPTNKCYGNICLIIDTHGISSLVSQSIQNNVSLVIGCGDYTDKMTAAQYLAERGIDVFFPADRFIGDVINYQGSGILLGTAPIRNNIIGNQSIEIDKNELIIVQDNYEPYLGQYYDSPKRYFKELERIIPLNAKYVITSSNQTNLVIEQANLMNSKIIGVRIWTEYDYTSLRKWLLENSNNRAILFHSGLYPYAQDLFDEFPNQTSFGDTKPVFK
;
A
#
# COMPACT_ATOMS: atom_id res chain seq x y z
N MET A 1 -17.98 23.70 -9.01
CA MET A 1 -17.70 22.58 -8.08
C MET A 1 -16.38 22.00 -8.55
N ASP A 2 -15.31 22.22 -7.79
CA ASP A 2 -13.96 21.84 -8.21
C ASP A 2 -13.78 20.32 -8.27
N PHE A 3 -13.06 19.85 -9.29
CA PHE A 3 -12.69 18.45 -9.54
C PHE A 3 -12.08 17.77 -8.31
N PHE A 4 -11.23 18.49 -7.56
CA PHE A 4 -10.68 18.03 -6.29
C PHE A 4 -11.75 17.78 -5.24
N SER A 5 -12.79 18.59 -5.15
CA SER A 5 -13.88 18.38 -4.19
C SER A 5 -14.74 17.17 -4.53
N LEU A 6 -14.88 16.82 -5.82
CA LEU A 6 -15.65 15.66 -6.26
C LEU A 6 -14.85 14.36 -6.06
N VAL A 7 -13.60 14.31 -6.49
CA VAL A 7 -12.71 13.15 -6.28
C VAL A 7 -12.54 12.89 -4.78
N TYR A 8 -12.25 13.92 -3.98
CA TYR A 8 -12.06 13.77 -2.54
C TYR A 8 -13.35 13.34 -1.81
N LYS A 9 -14.53 13.82 -2.24
CA LYS A 9 -15.81 13.31 -1.71
C LYS A 9 -16.06 11.86 -2.10
N THR A 10 -15.74 11.46 -3.33
CA THR A 10 -15.92 10.07 -3.79
C THR A 10 -14.93 9.11 -3.11
N THR A 11 -13.67 9.51 -2.91
CA THR A 11 -12.69 8.76 -2.12
C THR A 11 -13.11 8.62 -0.66
N ILE A 12 -13.62 9.69 -0.02
CA ILE A 12 -14.18 9.61 1.35
C ILE A 12 -15.41 8.70 1.41
N ILE A 13 -16.30 8.77 0.40
CA ILE A 13 -17.49 7.92 0.33
C ILE A 13 -17.08 6.45 0.19
N ILE A 14 -16.06 6.11 -0.60
CA ILE A 14 -15.66 4.73 -0.89
C ILE A 14 -14.71 4.15 0.18
N ASP A 15 -13.90 4.96 0.85
CA ASP A 15 -13.18 4.49 2.03
C ASP A 15 -14.19 4.04 3.12
N ASN A 16 -15.33 4.71 3.26
CA ASN A 16 -16.46 4.26 4.10
C ASN A 16 -17.18 2.98 3.58
N TRP A 17 -16.91 2.50 2.36
CA TRP A 17 -17.49 1.23 1.86
C TRP A 17 -16.77 -0.01 2.38
N SER A 18 -15.54 0.16 2.88
CA SER A 18 -14.74 -0.97 3.39
C SER A 18 -15.14 -1.43 4.80
N GLU A 19 -16.17 -0.82 5.40
CA GLU A 19 -16.33 -0.80 6.87
C GLU A 19 -17.53 -1.55 7.49
N GLU A 20 -18.41 -2.21 6.75
CA GLU A 20 -19.31 -3.19 7.41
C GLU A 20 -18.66 -4.57 7.43
N PHE A 21 -17.52 -4.76 8.10
CA PHE A 21 -17.11 -6.10 8.56
C PHE A 21 -16.07 -6.03 9.68
N THR A 22 -16.52 -6.19 10.93
CA THR A 22 -15.98 -7.26 11.79
C THR A 22 -16.81 -7.50 13.07
N TYR A 23 -17.11 -8.79 13.29
CA TYR A 23 -17.63 -9.44 14.49
C TYR A 23 -19.13 -9.38 14.82
N LYS A 24 -19.91 -10.24 14.14
CA LYS A 24 -20.77 -11.23 14.81
C LYS A 24 -21.18 -12.37 13.86
N ASN A 25 -20.77 -13.58 14.23
CA ASN A 25 -21.39 -14.89 13.93
C ASN A 25 -21.68 -15.28 12.47
N LYS A 26 -21.03 -16.38 12.02
CA LYS A 26 -21.60 -17.48 11.23
C LYS A 26 -22.94 -17.16 10.52
N HIS A 27 -22.91 -16.62 9.30
CA HIS A 27 -23.81 -16.92 8.16
C HIS A 27 -23.65 -15.88 7.04
N ASP A 28 -23.77 -16.38 5.80
CA ASP A 28 -24.05 -15.70 4.53
C ASP A 28 -23.11 -14.58 4.02
N TRP A 29 -22.36 -14.94 2.98
CA TRP A 29 -21.51 -14.09 2.15
C TRP A 29 -22.30 -13.13 1.22
N GLU A 30 -23.51 -12.73 1.60
CA GLU A 30 -24.42 -11.96 0.72
C GLU A 30 -25.06 -10.69 1.34
N SER A 31 -24.83 -10.34 2.61
CA SER A 31 -25.69 -9.33 3.27
C SER A 31 -25.18 -7.90 3.43
N ASP A 32 -23.89 -7.58 3.30
CA ASP A 32 -23.41 -6.25 3.74
C ASP A 32 -23.06 -5.33 2.55
N TRP A 33 -24.05 -5.16 1.66
CA TRP A 33 -24.04 -4.19 0.55
C TRP A 33 -24.81 -2.90 0.87
N LYS A 34 -24.97 -2.56 2.15
CA LYS A 34 -25.76 -1.41 2.60
C LYS A 34 -24.98 -0.10 2.55
N ASN A 35 -24.68 0.33 1.32
CA ASN A 35 -24.66 1.74 0.94
C ASN A 35 -25.30 1.83 -0.47
N PHE A 36 -26.62 1.65 -0.50
CA PHE A 36 -27.44 1.56 -1.72
C PHE A 36 -27.19 2.77 -2.65
N GLU A 37 -27.04 3.98 -2.09
CA GLU A 37 -26.83 5.22 -2.86
C GLU A 37 -25.47 5.30 -3.56
N ALA A 38 -24.44 4.73 -2.95
CA ALA A 38 -23.08 4.87 -3.46
C ALA A 38 -22.79 3.80 -4.53
N LYS A 39 -23.34 2.59 -4.35
CA LYS A 39 -23.38 1.55 -5.40
C LYS A 39 -24.05 2.08 -6.67
N ASP A 40 -25.22 2.69 -6.51
CA ASP A 40 -25.97 3.26 -7.64
C ASP A 40 -25.21 4.41 -8.30
N TYR A 41 -24.49 5.25 -7.53
CA TYR A 41 -23.62 6.28 -8.07
C TYR A 41 -22.44 5.72 -8.88
N LEU A 42 -21.73 4.71 -8.35
CA LEU A 42 -20.63 4.07 -9.10
C LEU A 42 -21.14 3.39 -10.36
N VAL A 43 -22.26 2.68 -10.28
CA VAL A 43 -22.90 2.07 -11.45
C VAL A 43 -23.29 3.14 -12.46
N GLU A 44 -23.97 4.22 -12.05
CA GLU A 44 -24.30 5.33 -12.95
C GLU A 44 -23.04 5.95 -13.57
N TRP A 45 -21.99 6.17 -12.77
CA TRP A 45 -20.73 6.74 -13.25
C TRP A 45 -20.11 5.86 -14.34
N TYR A 46 -19.98 4.56 -14.06
CA TYR A 46 -19.40 3.61 -15.00
C TYR A 46 -20.28 3.37 -16.22
N ASP A 47 -21.61 3.42 -16.08
CA ASP A 47 -22.52 3.23 -17.22
C ASP A 47 -22.63 4.46 -18.11
N LYS A 48 -22.61 5.66 -17.54
CA LYS A 48 -22.94 6.91 -18.24
C LYS A 48 -21.74 7.77 -18.59
N TYR A 49 -20.72 7.80 -17.73
CA TYR A 49 -19.63 8.77 -17.84
C TYR A 49 -18.27 8.14 -18.14
N TYR A 50 -18.07 6.85 -17.86
CA TYR A 50 -16.81 6.15 -18.15
C TYR A 50 -16.34 6.40 -19.58
N VAL A 51 -17.17 6.07 -20.57
CA VAL A 51 -16.84 6.20 -22.01
C VAL A 51 -16.69 7.66 -22.46
N LEU A 52 -17.26 8.62 -21.74
CA LEU A 52 -17.30 10.03 -22.14
C LEU A 52 -16.11 10.86 -21.63
N TYR A 53 -15.45 10.44 -20.54
CA TYR A 53 -14.56 11.33 -19.80
C TYR A 53 -13.08 11.25 -20.19
N GLU A 54 -12.63 10.14 -20.78
CA GLU A 54 -11.27 9.98 -21.28
C GLU A 54 -11.30 9.09 -22.52
N ASN A 55 -10.38 9.28 -23.48
CA ASN A 55 -10.24 8.53 -24.75
C ASN A 55 -10.16 7.00 -24.56
N ILE A 56 -11.27 6.35 -24.20
CA ILE A 56 -11.39 4.90 -24.09
C ILE A 56 -11.59 4.34 -25.50
N ASN A 57 -10.47 4.07 -26.15
CA ASN A 57 -10.45 3.39 -27.45
C ASN A 57 -9.96 1.95 -27.37
N SER A 58 -9.61 1.43 -26.18
CA SER A 58 -9.11 0.06 -26.04
C SER A 58 -10.24 -0.92 -25.70
N ASN A 59 -10.19 -2.10 -26.30
CA ASN A 59 -11.06 -3.20 -25.94
C ASN A 59 -10.76 -3.67 -24.50
N PHE A 60 -9.53 -3.53 -24.01
CA PHE A 60 -9.23 -3.87 -22.61
C PHE A 60 -10.08 -3.06 -21.62
N SER A 61 -10.11 -1.73 -21.78
CA SER A 61 -10.90 -0.84 -20.91
C SER A 61 -12.40 -1.19 -20.95
N MET A 62 -12.92 -1.54 -22.14
CA MET A 62 -14.30 -1.99 -22.28
C MET A 62 -14.56 -3.32 -21.56
N GLY A 63 -13.63 -4.27 -21.65
CA GLY A 63 -13.68 -5.52 -20.90
C GLY A 63 -13.70 -5.29 -19.38
N GLU A 64 -12.83 -4.40 -18.88
CA GLU A 64 -12.77 -4.05 -17.46
C GLU A 64 -14.07 -3.43 -16.97
N ARG A 65 -14.65 -2.48 -17.72
CA ARG A 65 -15.95 -1.89 -17.40
C ARG A 65 -17.07 -2.92 -17.35
N GLU A 66 -17.19 -3.75 -18.39
CA GLU A 66 -18.30 -4.72 -18.48
C GLU A 66 -18.18 -5.80 -17.40
N TYR A 67 -16.95 -6.25 -17.10
CA TYR A 67 -16.68 -7.15 -15.98
C TYR A 67 -17.06 -6.51 -14.64
N PHE A 68 -16.53 -5.31 -14.37
CA PHE A 68 -16.80 -4.56 -13.14
C PHE A 68 -18.30 -4.36 -12.93
N LEU A 69 -19.00 -3.84 -13.95
CA LEU A 69 -20.44 -3.58 -13.87
C LEU A 69 -21.23 -4.88 -13.72
N GLY A 70 -20.86 -5.94 -14.44
CA GLY A 70 -21.45 -7.25 -14.26
C GLY A 70 -21.33 -7.76 -12.81
N LYS A 71 -20.14 -7.66 -12.22
CA LYS A 71 -19.89 -8.07 -10.83
C LYS A 71 -20.64 -7.21 -9.81
N VAL A 72 -20.56 -5.89 -9.92
CA VAL A 72 -21.21 -4.97 -8.98
C VAL A 72 -22.74 -5.04 -9.08
N THR A 73 -23.29 -5.18 -10.29
CA THR A 73 -24.76 -5.28 -10.50
C THR A 73 -25.32 -6.69 -10.37
N LYS A 74 -24.48 -7.70 -10.10
CA LYS A 74 -24.85 -9.13 -10.15
C LYS A 74 -25.48 -9.54 -11.51
N ASN A 75 -25.01 -8.94 -12.60
CA ASN A 75 -25.42 -9.28 -13.96
C ASN A 75 -24.39 -10.22 -14.61
N GLU A 76 -24.62 -11.52 -14.47
CA GLU A 76 -23.74 -12.57 -14.98
C GLU A 76 -23.54 -12.52 -16.50
N SER A 77 -24.60 -12.22 -17.26
CA SER A 77 -24.49 -12.06 -18.72
C SER A 77 -23.51 -10.95 -19.08
N ARG A 78 -23.64 -9.80 -18.42
CA ARG A 78 -22.72 -8.66 -18.62
C ARG A 78 -21.29 -9.00 -18.24
N LYS A 79 -21.10 -9.62 -17.07
CA LYS A 79 -19.79 -10.07 -16.58
C LYS A 79 -19.12 -11.01 -17.58
N CYS A 80 -19.83 -12.03 -18.02
CA CYS A 80 -19.26 -13.08 -18.86
C CYS A 80 -19.07 -12.64 -20.31
N ASN A 81 -19.94 -11.77 -20.86
CA ASN A 81 -19.74 -11.16 -22.18
C ASN A 81 -18.52 -10.23 -22.25
N SER A 82 -17.93 -9.82 -21.10
CA SER A 82 -16.68 -9.05 -21.09
C SER A 82 -15.51 -9.79 -21.76
N ILE A 83 -15.56 -11.13 -21.84
CA ILE A 83 -14.51 -11.95 -22.45
C ILE A 83 -14.25 -11.59 -23.91
N ASP A 84 -15.29 -11.18 -24.65
CA ASP A 84 -15.15 -10.85 -26.08
C ASP A 84 -14.41 -9.54 -26.30
N TYR A 85 -14.42 -8.63 -25.32
CA TYR A 85 -13.58 -7.45 -25.34
C TYR A 85 -12.12 -7.82 -25.05
N TYR A 86 -11.84 -8.65 -24.04
CA TYR A 86 -10.47 -9.10 -23.77
C TYR A 86 -9.85 -9.85 -24.95
N LYS A 87 -10.62 -10.69 -25.67
CA LYS A 87 -10.17 -11.34 -26.92
C LYS A 87 -9.70 -10.34 -27.96
N LYS A 88 -10.41 -9.23 -28.14
CA LYS A 88 -10.04 -8.17 -29.09
C LYS A 88 -8.85 -7.33 -28.59
N ALA A 89 -8.64 -7.29 -27.27
CA ALA A 89 -7.55 -6.55 -26.63
C ALA A 89 -6.18 -7.24 -26.75
N ILE A 90 -6.13 -8.53 -27.11
CA ILE A 90 -4.88 -9.33 -27.18
C ILE A 90 -3.78 -8.64 -28.00
N ASP A 91 -4.15 -7.97 -29.10
CA ASP A 91 -3.20 -7.32 -30.00
C ASP A 91 -3.04 -5.81 -29.74
N GLU A 92 -3.68 -5.28 -28.70
CA GLU A 92 -3.55 -3.88 -28.30
C GLU A 92 -2.28 -3.60 -27.49
N PHE A 93 -1.69 -4.63 -26.86
CA PHE A 93 -0.56 -4.50 -25.94
C PHE A 93 0.57 -5.47 -26.31
N GLU A 94 1.81 -5.04 -26.07
CA GLU A 94 3.00 -5.86 -26.34
C GLU A 94 3.08 -7.09 -25.42
N ASP A 95 2.88 -6.88 -24.11
CA ASP A 95 2.75 -7.97 -23.15
C ASP A 95 1.28 -8.41 -23.06
N LYS A 96 1.04 -9.61 -23.59
CA LYS A 96 -0.28 -10.24 -23.67
C LYS A 96 -0.60 -11.12 -22.46
N GLN A 97 0.38 -11.38 -21.59
CA GLN A 97 0.25 -12.36 -20.52
C GLN A 97 -0.95 -12.03 -19.63
N LEU A 98 -1.05 -10.78 -19.16
CA LEU A 98 -2.14 -10.35 -18.28
C LEU A 98 -3.53 -10.58 -18.90
N ILE A 99 -3.69 -10.34 -20.20
CA ILE A 99 -4.96 -10.54 -20.90
C ILE A 99 -5.32 -12.04 -20.91
N TYR A 100 -4.36 -12.91 -21.18
CA TYR A 100 -4.58 -14.35 -21.11
C TYR A 100 -4.89 -14.84 -19.70
N GLU A 101 -4.22 -14.30 -18.67
CA GLU A 101 -4.52 -14.61 -17.27
C GLU A 101 -5.95 -14.20 -16.90
N ILE A 102 -6.38 -13.00 -17.31
CA ILE A 102 -7.76 -12.51 -17.12
C ILE A 102 -8.76 -13.44 -17.81
N MET A 103 -8.52 -13.75 -19.09
CA MET A 103 -9.44 -14.58 -19.88
C MET A 103 -9.53 -16.01 -19.33
N TYR A 104 -8.42 -16.57 -18.84
CA TYR A 104 -8.42 -17.86 -18.17
C TYR A 104 -9.27 -17.84 -16.89
N PHE A 105 -9.05 -16.90 -15.98
CA PHE A 105 -9.85 -16.82 -14.76
C PHE A 105 -11.33 -16.52 -15.06
N LEU A 106 -11.61 -15.67 -16.03
CA LEU A 106 -12.98 -15.40 -16.47
C LEU A 106 -13.64 -16.64 -17.09
N SER A 107 -12.88 -17.46 -17.83
CA SER A 107 -13.39 -18.72 -18.36
C SER A 107 -13.76 -19.71 -17.26
N LEU A 108 -13.01 -19.73 -16.15
CA LEU A 108 -13.38 -20.52 -14.98
C LEU A 108 -14.62 -19.96 -14.27
N GLU A 109 -14.71 -18.63 -14.12
CA GLU A 109 -15.88 -17.97 -13.50
C GLU A 109 -17.19 -18.16 -14.27
N CYS A 110 -17.09 -18.28 -15.60
CA CYS A 110 -18.24 -18.30 -16.50
C CYS A 110 -18.42 -19.65 -17.22
N ASP A 111 -17.73 -20.70 -16.77
CA ASP A 111 -17.75 -22.06 -17.34
C ASP A 111 -17.52 -22.11 -18.87
N TYR A 112 -16.57 -21.33 -19.37
CA TYR A 112 -16.12 -21.37 -20.77
C TYR A 112 -15.01 -22.41 -21.00
N GLU A 113 -14.82 -22.84 -22.24
CA GLU A 113 -13.71 -23.75 -22.60
C GLU A 113 -12.36 -23.04 -22.42
N THR A 114 -11.46 -23.63 -21.62
CA THR A 114 -10.19 -23.03 -21.17
C THR A 114 -8.98 -23.40 -22.04
N LYS A 115 -9.10 -24.41 -22.90
CA LYS A 115 -7.96 -25.06 -23.59
C LYS A 115 -7.06 -24.09 -24.35
N ASP A 116 -7.65 -23.06 -24.97
CA ASP A 116 -6.92 -22.08 -25.76
C ASP A 116 -5.93 -21.28 -24.91
N TYR A 117 -6.28 -21.00 -23.64
CA TYR A 117 -5.47 -20.17 -22.74
C TYR A 117 -4.41 -20.99 -22.01
N GLU A 118 -4.73 -22.24 -21.65
CA GLU A 118 -3.83 -23.13 -20.90
C GLU A 118 -2.48 -23.27 -21.59
N SER A 119 -2.49 -23.50 -22.91
CA SER A 119 -1.28 -23.68 -23.71
C SER A 119 -0.36 -22.45 -23.71
N ILE A 120 -0.94 -21.26 -23.63
CA ILE A 120 -0.21 -19.99 -23.62
C ILE A 120 0.40 -19.75 -22.24
N LEU A 121 -0.37 -20.01 -21.17
CA LEU A 121 0.09 -19.91 -19.78
C LEU A 121 1.23 -20.90 -19.46
N LEU A 122 1.35 -22.01 -20.18
CA LEU A 122 2.48 -22.95 -20.04
C LEU A 122 3.82 -22.33 -20.45
N ASN A 123 3.83 -21.21 -21.17
CA ASN A 123 5.03 -20.48 -21.57
C ASN A 123 5.28 -19.22 -20.72
N ILE A 124 4.67 -19.10 -19.54
CA ILE A 124 4.97 -18.01 -18.61
C ILE A 124 6.41 -18.11 -18.13
N ASP A 125 7.19 -17.05 -18.36
CA ASP A 125 8.59 -16.92 -17.92
C ASP A 125 8.71 -16.70 -16.41
N GLU A 126 7.64 -16.24 -15.76
CA GLU A 126 7.57 -16.05 -14.31
C GLU A 126 7.51 -17.42 -13.57
N LYS A 127 8.62 -17.79 -12.92
CA LYS A 127 8.79 -19.09 -12.23
C LYS A 127 7.64 -19.43 -11.28
N SER A 128 7.23 -18.49 -10.43
CA SER A 128 6.19 -18.71 -9.41
C SER A 128 4.83 -18.97 -10.07
N LYS A 129 4.43 -18.16 -11.05
CA LYS A 129 3.20 -18.34 -11.80
C LYS A 129 3.22 -19.64 -12.58
N SER A 130 4.34 -20.01 -13.22
CA SER A 130 4.49 -21.31 -13.88
C SER A 130 4.22 -22.47 -12.90
N VAL A 131 4.72 -22.39 -11.66
CA VAL A 131 4.42 -23.39 -10.62
C VAL A 131 2.94 -23.38 -10.24
N ILE A 132 2.35 -22.20 -10.01
CA ILE A 132 0.95 -22.05 -9.60
C ILE A 132 0.01 -22.58 -10.69
N TYR A 133 0.22 -22.21 -11.96
CA TYR A 133 -0.61 -22.68 -13.08
C TYR A 133 -0.49 -24.19 -13.31
N LYS A 134 0.70 -24.79 -13.15
CA LYS A 134 0.85 -26.25 -13.21
C LYS A 134 0.01 -26.95 -12.14
N ILE A 135 -0.02 -26.40 -10.91
CA ILE A 135 -0.84 -26.94 -9.82
C ILE A 135 -2.33 -26.75 -10.14
N LEU A 136 -2.74 -25.59 -10.66
CA LEU A 136 -4.12 -25.32 -11.10
C LEU A 136 -4.58 -26.36 -12.14
N PHE A 137 -3.78 -26.56 -13.19
CA PHE A 137 -4.11 -27.50 -14.28
C PHE A 137 -4.14 -28.96 -13.81
N SER A 138 -3.29 -29.34 -12.85
CA SER A 138 -3.29 -30.70 -12.29
C SER A 138 -4.29 -30.89 -11.15
N GLN A 139 -5.06 -29.85 -10.78
CA GLN A 139 -5.93 -29.84 -9.59
C GLN A 139 -5.18 -30.26 -8.31
N GLY A 140 -3.93 -29.82 -8.17
CA GLY A 140 -3.08 -30.15 -7.03
C GLY A 140 -3.30 -29.22 -5.83
N ASP A 141 -2.64 -29.55 -4.72
CA ASP A 141 -2.68 -28.75 -3.50
C ASP A 141 -1.62 -27.64 -3.50
N PHE A 142 -2.03 -26.43 -3.11
CA PHE A 142 -1.10 -25.32 -2.89
C PHE A 142 -0.38 -25.42 -1.54
N LYS A 143 0.91 -25.07 -1.53
CA LYS A 143 1.67 -24.94 -0.29
C LYS A 143 1.41 -23.60 0.36
N ILE A 144 0.99 -23.63 1.63
CA ILE A 144 0.70 -22.44 2.43
C ILE A 144 1.58 -22.46 3.67
N GLU A 145 2.53 -21.54 3.72
CA GLU A 145 3.53 -21.46 4.77
C GLU A 145 3.69 -20.00 5.20
N PRO A 146 2.79 -19.47 6.05
CA PRO A 146 2.80 -18.07 6.44
C PRO A 146 4.18 -17.64 6.94
N TYR A 147 4.72 -16.58 6.36
CA TYR A 147 6.00 -16.04 6.80
C TYR A 147 5.80 -15.34 8.15
N LYS A 148 6.75 -15.51 9.06
CA LYS A 148 6.68 -14.86 10.36
C LYS A 148 7.72 -13.76 10.43
N LEU A 149 7.25 -12.58 10.82
CA LEU A 149 8.10 -11.46 11.16
C LEU A 149 9.17 -11.86 12.18
N LYS A 150 10.43 -11.63 11.84
CA LYS A 150 11.60 -11.90 12.68
C LYS A 150 11.95 -10.65 13.47
N ARG A 151 11.64 -10.63 14.76
CA ARG A 151 12.01 -9.53 15.67
C ARG A 151 13.34 -9.83 16.33
N ASN A 152 14.28 -8.88 16.26
CA ASN A 152 15.57 -9.01 16.92
C ASN A 152 15.60 -8.17 18.19
N ARG A 153 16.15 -8.76 19.25
CA ARG A 153 16.57 -7.98 20.41
C ARG A 153 17.92 -7.34 20.10
N ILE A 154 18.02 -6.03 20.29
CA ILE A 154 19.31 -5.35 20.26
C ILE A 154 19.91 -5.45 21.66
N ASN A 155 21.15 -5.94 21.77
CA ASN A 155 21.96 -5.67 22.95
C ASN A 155 22.55 -4.28 22.80
N ILE A 156 21.80 -3.27 23.21
CA ILE A 156 22.31 -1.90 23.26
C ILE A 156 23.13 -1.79 24.54
N SER A 157 24.34 -1.24 24.44
CA SER A 157 25.10 -0.90 25.64
C SER A 157 24.32 0.12 26.45
N ASP A 158 24.15 -0.08 27.76
CA ASP A 158 23.45 0.84 28.66
C ASP A 158 24.04 2.27 28.70
N ASN A 159 25.20 2.48 28.05
CA ASN A 159 25.96 3.71 28.05
C ASN A 159 25.56 4.73 26.97
N PHE A 160 24.51 4.49 26.18
CA PHE A 160 24.05 5.52 25.24
C PHE A 160 23.48 6.72 26.00
N SER A 161 23.57 7.88 25.37
CA SER A 161 23.11 9.19 25.83
C SER A 161 22.06 9.77 24.90
N ARG A 162 22.13 9.43 23.60
CA ARG A 162 21.25 9.95 22.55
C ARG A 162 20.72 8.86 21.62
N ILE A 163 19.55 9.13 21.08
CA ILE A 163 18.90 8.36 20.03
C ILE A 163 18.88 9.26 18.78
N ILE A 164 19.29 8.73 17.64
CA ILE A 164 19.20 9.41 16.35
C ILE A 164 18.17 8.66 15.52
N LEU A 165 17.11 9.37 15.15
CA LEU A 165 16.07 8.89 14.24
C LEU A 165 16.18 9.64 12.92
N GLY A 166 15.97 8.96 11.80
CA GLY A 166 15.87 9.53 10.46
C GLY A 166 17.18 9.54 9.67
N SER A 167 18.16 8.75 10.10
CA SER A 167 19.47 8.66 9.43
C SER A 167 19.49 7.68 8.26
N SER A 168 18.57 6.71 8.25
CA SER A 168 18.43 5.76 7.13
C SER A 168 17.99 6.46 5.86
N TYR A 169 18.45 5.96 4.71
CA TYR A 169 18.05 6.49 3.41
C TYR A 169 18.18 5.46 2.29
N ILE A 170 17.37 5.62 1.26
CA ILE A 170 17.47 4.91 -0.02
C ILE A 170 17.92 5.93 -1.06
N LYS A 171 18.94 5.59 -1.85
CA LYS A 171 19.39 6.42 -2.96
C LYS A 171 18.90 5.80 -4.26
N ILE A 172 18.23 6.59 -5.07
CA ILE A 172 17.75 6.22 -6.39
C ILE A 172 18.75 6.72 -7.42
N ASP A 173 19.21 5.82 -8.29
CA ASP A 173 20.05 6.15 -9.43
C ASP A 173 19.48 5.56 -10.73
N ASN A 174 20.16 5.83 -11.84
CA ASN A 174 19.70 5.42 -13.17
C ASN A 174 19.68 3.89 -13.36
N ASN A 175 20.34 3.12 -12.50
CA ASN A 175 20.33 1.65 -12.54
C ASN A 175 19.26 1.07 -11.59
N THR A 176 18.61 1.90 -10.79
CA THR A 176 17.56 1.45 -9.88
C THR A 176 16.37 0.95 -10.68
N ILE A 177 15.96 -0.30 -10.40
CA ILE A 177 14.71 -0.87 -10.90
C ILE A 177 13.69 -0.74 -9.78
N ILE A 178 12.63 0.05 -10.02
CA ILE A 178 11.57 0.32 -9.07
C ILE A 178 10.36 -0.55 -9.41
N GLY A 179 9.99 -1.44 -8.50
CA GLY A 179 8.74 -2.18 -8.57
C GLY A 179 7.65 -1.45 -7.80
N THR A 180 6.47 -1.27 -8.38
CA THR A 180 5.36 -0.58 -7.71
C THR A 180 4.07 -1.39 -7.74
N GLN A 181 3.24 -1.23 -6.71
CA GLN A 181 1.84 -1.66 -6.77
C GLN A 181 1.07 -0.91 -7.87
N ILE A 182 -0.10 -1.44 -8.23
CA ILE A 182 -0.98 -0.83 -9.25
C ILE A 182 -1.98 0.13 -8.63
N GLU A 183 -2.67 -0.31 -7.58
CA GLU A 183 -3.74 0.48 -6.96
C GLU A 183 -3.17 1.76 -6.34
N ARG A 184 -3.84 2.90 -6.50
CA ARG A 184 -3.38 4.25 -6.06
C ARG A 184 -2.04 4.70 -6.67
N VAL A 185 -1.60 4.04 -7.74
CA VAL A 185 -0.40 4.44 -8.52
C VAL A 185 -0.72 4.58 -10.00
N ILE A 186 -1.31 3.56 -10.61
CA ILE A 186 -1.64 3.54 -12.06
C ILE A 186 -3.15 3.47 -12.26
N ARG A 187 -3.81 2.66 -11.42
CA ARG A 187 -5.25 2.50 -11.41
C ARG A 187 -5.78 2.74 -10.01
N ASP A 188 -7.00 3.21 -9.92
CA ASP A 188 -7.72 3.29 -8.66
C ASP A 188 -9.20 3.08 -8.95
N TRP A 189 -9.69 1.89 -8.63
CA TRP A 189 -11.08 1.53 -8.87
C TRP A 189 -12.05 2.37 -8.04
N ALA A 190 -11.62 2.86 -6.88
CA ALA A 190 -12.43 3.73 -6.03
C ALA A 190 -12.52 5.14 -6.64
N SER A 191 -11.43 5.64 -7.22
CA SER A 191 -11.42 6.92 -7.93
C SER A 191 -11.83 6.82 -9.40
N ASN A 192 -12.39 5.68 -9.80
CA ASN A 192 -12.91 5.41 -11.14
C ASN A 192 -11.88 5.33 -12.29
N ILE A 193 -10.61 5.05 -11.95
CA ILE A 193 -9.49 4.95 -12.89
C ILE A 193 -9.16 3.46 -13.10
N ILE A 194 -10.00 2.74 -13.85
CA ILE A 194 -9.77 1.32 -14.25
C ILE A 194 -9.63 1.15 -15.77
N ASN A 195 -9.75 2.25 -16.52
CA ASN A 195 -9.61 2.32 -17.97
C ASN A 195 -8.16 2.17 -18.45
N VAL A 196 -7.18 2.36 -17.55
CA VAL A 196 -5.77 2.25 -17.88
C VAL A 196 -5.34 0.78 -17.86
N TYR A 197 -4.50 0.37 -18.81
CA TYR A 197 -3.87 -0.95 -18.75
C TYR A 197 -2.86 -0.97 -17.59
N PRO A 198 -2.88 -1.97 -16.69
CA PRO A 198 -2.03 -1.96 -15.49
C PRO A 198 -0.52 -1.77 -15.72
N GLN A 199 -0.01 -2.11 -16.91
CA GLN A 199 1.40 -1.91 -17.26
C GLN A 199 1.69 -0.57 -17.95
N ASP A 200 0.66 0.22 -18.28
CA ASP A 200 0.83 1.55 -18.88
C ASP A 200 1.19 2.60 -17.82
N PHE A 201 2.49 2.85 -17.71
CA PHE A 201 3.06 3.76 -16.73
C PHE A 201 3.02 5.25 -17.16
N LYS A 202 2.37 5.59 -18.29
CA LYS A 202 2.27 6.99 -18.73
C LYS A 202 1.36 7.85 -17.85
N ASN A 203 0.43 7.23 -17.14
CA ASN A 203 -0.61 7.90 -16.37
C ASN A 203 -0.51 7.57 -14.88
N ILE A 204 0.60 7.97 -14.25
CA ILE A 204 0.74 7.84 -12.79
C ILE A 204 -0.22 8.81 -12.11
N ILE A 205 -0.96 8.29 -11.13
CA ILE A 205 -1.86 9.03 -10.27
C ILE A 205 -1.06 9.97 -9.37
N SER A 206 -1.45 11.25 -9.31
CA SER A 206 -0.71 12.29 -8.57
C SER A 206 -1.16 12.45 -7.10
N TYR A 207 -1.55 11.36 -6.45
CA TYR A 207 -1.88 11.31 -5.03
C TYR A 207 -1.43 9.98 -4.41
N GLY A 208 -1.38 9.90 -3.08
CA GLY A 208 -1.01 8.66 -2.37
C GLY A 208 0.38 8.15 -2.75
N GLU A 209 0.49 6.84 -2.98
CA GLU A 209 1.72 6.18 -3.41
C GLU A 209 2.21 6.66 -4.78
N GLY A 210 1.31 7.02 -5.70
CA GLY A 210 1.67 7.54 -7.02
C GLY A 210 2.41 8.88 -6.97
N ASP A 211 2.00 9.82 -6.12
CA ASP A 211 2.74 11.09 -5.91
C ASP A 211 4.13 10.84 -5.35
N ASN A 212 4.26 9.90 -4.42
CA ASN A 212 5.54 9.50 -3.85
C ASN A 212 6.47 8.91 -4.91
N LEU A 213 5.94 8.08 -5.80
CA LEU A 213 6.70 7.53 -6.93
C LEU A 213 7.15 8.64 -7.89
N ILE A 214 6.27 9.58 -8.26
CA ILE A 214 6.62 10.74 -9.10
C ILE A 214 7.76 11.55 -8.48
N ARG A 215 7.68 11.85 -7.18
CA ARG A 215 8.72 12.57 -6.45
C ARG A 215 10.04 11.80 -6.41
N ALA A 216 9.98 10.49 -6.18
CA ALA A 216 11.16 9.62 -6.08
C ALA A 216 11.92 9.53 -7.41
N VAL A 217 11.21 9.57 -8.54
CA VAL A 217 11.81 9.45 -9.89
C VAL A 217 12.08 10.79 -10.57
N ASN A 218 11.66 11.89 -9.95
CA ASN A 218 11.84 13.22 -10.53
C ASN A 218 13.33 13.52 -10.74
N GLY A 219 13.70 13.78 -12.01
CA GLY A 219 15.08 14.07 -12.40
C GLY A 219 16.03 12.86 -12.50
N ASN A 220 15.51 11.62 -12.46
CA ASN A 220 16.29 10.41 -12.73
C ASN A 220 15.65 9.54 -13.81
N SER A 221 16.43 8.61 -14.37
CA SER A 221 15.97 7.67 -15.41
C SER A 221 15.79 6.25 -14.87
N ALA A 222 15.40 6.11 -13.59
CA ALA A 222 15.16 4.81 -12.99
C ALA A 222 14.11 4.02 -13.79
N LYS A 223 14.32 2.72 -13.95
CA LYS A 223 13.35 1.86 -14.63
C LYS A 223 12.20 1.57 -13.68
N ILE A 224 10.97 1.79 -14.11
CA ILE A 224 9.79 1.50 -13.29
C ILE A 224 9.05 0.31 -13.88
N ILE A 225 8.68 -0.63 -13.03
CA ILE A 225 7.97 -1.87 -13.37
C ILE A 225 6.69 -1.94 -12.53
N PRO A 226 5.52 -1.78 -13.16
CA PRO A 226 4.25 -2.11 -12.54
C PRO A 226 4.20 -3.60 -12.20
N LEU A 227 3.98 -3.94 -10.93
CA LEU A 227 3.95 -5.34 -10.47
C LEU A 227 2.51 -5.86 -10.48
N THR A 228 2.13 -6.45 -11.61
CA THR A 228 0.82 -7.04 -11.90
C THR A 228 0.97 -8.23 -12.87
N SER A 229 0.14 -9.25 -12.81
CA SER A 229 -0.87 -9.61 -11.80
C SER A 229 -0.31 -10.48 -10.68
N THR A 230 -1.04 -10.68 -9.59
CA THR A 230 -0.71 -11.65 -8.53
C THR A 230 -1.87 -12.62 -8.29
N ILE A 231 -1.57 -13.92 -8.25
CA ILE A 231 -2.55 -14.95 -7.85
C ILE A 231 -2.53 -15.08 -6.32
N ILE A 232 -3.69 -15.07 -5.69
CA ILE A 232 -3.86 -15.34 -4.26
C ILE A 232 -4.76 -16.54 -4.02
N ILE A 233 -4.61 -17.17 -2.86
CA ILE A 233 -5.46 -18.28 -2.43
C ILE A 233 -6.08 -18.05 -1.06
N TYR A 234 -7.32 -18.48 -0.90
CA TYR A 234 -8.05 -18.46 0.35
C TYR A 234 -7.85 -19.77 1.09
N SER A 235 -7.41 -19.66 2.34
CA SER A 235 -7.27 -20.80 3.23
C SER A 235 -7.44 -20.36 4.68
N LYS A 236 -8.22 -21.14 5.44
CA LYS A 236 -8.44 -20.94 6.88
C LYS A 236 -8.86 -19.50 7.24
N GLY A 237 -9.73 -18.89 6.45
CA GLY A 237 -10.27 -17.56 6.74
C GLY A 237 -9.47 -16.39 6.14
N LYS A 238 -8.35 -16.64 5.47
CA LYS A 238 -7.41 -15.61 5.02
C LYS A 238 -6.97 -15.82 3.58
N TRP A 239 -6.62 -14.74 2.90
CA TRP A 239 -6.01 -14.78 1.57
C TRP A 239 -4.50 -14.67 1.68
N TYR A 240 -3.77 -15.41 0.83
CA TYR A 240 -2.31 -15.39 0.82
C TYR A 240 -1.78 -15.16 -0.60
N ALA A 241 -0.73 -14.36 -0.70
CA ALA A 241 0.08 -14.16 -1.91
C ALA A 241 1.38 -14.99 -1.85
N PRO A 242 1.93 -15.35 -3.01
CA PRO A 242 3.09 -16.22 -3.12
C PRO A 242 4.43 -15.51 -2.98
N ASP A 243 5.44 -16.29 -2.60
CA ASP A 243 6.85 -15.98 -2.78
C ASP A 243 7.35 -16.31 -4.21
N GLU A 244 8.64 -16.10 -4.46
CA GLU A 244 9.30 -16.35 -5.75
C GLU A 244 9.26 -17.82 -6.22
N ASN A 245 8.90 -18.75 -5.33
CA ASN A 245 8.81 -20.19 -5.60
C ASN A 245 7.36 -20.69 -5.70
N GLY A 246 6.37 -19.78 -5.64
CA GLY A 246 4.95 -20.15 -5.69
C GLY A 246 4.42 -20.71 -4.36
N ILE A 247 5.13 -20.51 -3.25
CA ILE A 247 4.65 -20.87 -1.91
C ILE A 247 3.88 -19.67 -1.34
N PHE A 248 2.65 -19.89 -0.89
CA PHE A 248 1.79 -18.83 -0.38
C PHE A 248 2.15 -18.48 1.06
N ARG A 249 2.64 -17.24 1.28
CA ARG A 249 3.26 -16.84 2.55
C ARG A 249 2.68 -15.57 3.17
N PHE A 250 2.21 -14.63 2.36
CA PHE A 250 1.94 -13.26 2.82
C PHE A 250 0.45 -12.99 2.81
N GLU A 251 -0.15 -12.63 3.94
CA GLU A 251 -1.57 -12.33 3.99
C GLU A 251 -1.90 -11.11 3.11
N VAL A 252 -2.95 -11.26 2.31
CA VAL A 252 -3.61 -10.17 1.59
C VAL A 252 -4.93 -9.93 2.30
N LEU A 253 -5.20 -8.67 2.64
CA LEU A 253 -6.41 -8.30 3.36
C LEU A 253 -7.66 -8.65 2.56
N HIS A 254 -8.72 -9.01 3.28
CA HIS A 254 -9.95 -9.50 2.69
C HIS A 254 -10.61 -8.49 1.74
N ASP A 255 -10.63 -7.21 2.11
CA ASP A 255 -11.17 -6.13 1.29
C ASP A 255 -10.40 -6.00 -0.04
N LYS A 256 -9.08 -6.21 -0.04
CA LYS A 256 -8.22 -6.17 -1.24
C LYS A 256 -8.45 -7.36 -2.16
N ALA A 257 -8.68 -8.55 -1.59
CA ALA A 257 -9.02 -9.74 -2.36
C ALA A 257 -10.39 -9.61 -3.05
N ASN A 258 -11.30 -8.81 -2.48
CA ASN A 258 -12.66 -8.63 -2.98
C ASN A 258 -12.84 -7.46 -3.95
N TYR A 259 -11.75 -6.84 -4.43
CA TYR A 259 -11.89 -5.76 -5.41
C TYR A 259 -12.75 -6.19 -6.60
N PRO A 260 -13.64 -5.31 -7.08
CA PRO A 260 -14.55 -5.64 -8.18
C PRO A 260 -13.82 -5.88 -9.50
N THR A 261 -12.55 -5.53 -9.58
CA THR A 261 -11.66 -5.76 -10.73
C THR A 261 -10.94 -7.12 -10.66
N ASN A 262 -10.91 -7.80 -9.51
CA ASN A 262 -10.30 -9.11 -9.34
C ASN A 262 -11.16 -10.22 -9.93
N LYS A 263 -10.51 -11.24 -10.49
CA LYS A 263 -11.15 -12.41 -11.09
C LYS A 263 -10.94 -13.61 -10.18
N CYS A 264 -11.99 -14.26 -9.73
CA CYS A 264 -11.97 -15.23 -8.65
C CYS A 264 -12.73 -16.50 -9.01
N TYR A 265 -12.11 -17.66 -8.83
CA TYR A 265 -12.75 -18.96 -8.99
C TYR A 265 -12.49 -19.83 -7.77
N GLY A 266 -13.56 -20.23 -7.09
CA GLY A 266 -13.48 -20.99 -5.84
C GLY A 266 -12.69 -20.25 -4.77
N ASN A 267 -11.58 -20.84 -4.34
CA ASN A 267 -10.68 -20.27 -3.33
C ASN A 267 -9.43 -19.61 -3.92
N ILE A 268 -9.41 -19.28 -5.22
CA ILE A 268 -8.26 -18.63 -5.88
C ILE A 268 -8.74 -17.35 -6.57
N CYS A 269 -7.95 -16.28 -6.50
CA CYS A 269 -8.20 -15.06 -7.25
C CYS A 269 -6.95 -14.57 -7.97
N LEU A 270 -7.15 -14.00 -9.15
CA LEU A 270 -6.21 -13.14 -9.85
C LEU A 270 -6.47 -11.69 -9.43
N ILE A 271 -5.50 -11.09 -8.77
CA ILE A 271 -5.48 -9.66 -8.44
C ILE A 271 -4.74 -8.93 -9.55
N ILE A 272 -5.45 -8.06 -10.27
CA ILE A 272 -4.86 -7.20 -11.30
C ILE A 272 -4.43 -5.84 -10.74
N ASP A 273 -5.22 -5.32 -9.79
CA ASP A 273 -4.96 -4.08 -9.08
C ASP A 273 -4.27 -4.44 -7.76
N THR A 274 -2.99 -4.81 -7.84
CA THR A 274 -2.19 -5.16 -6.67
C THR A 274 -2.15 -3.99 -5.69
N HIS A 275 -2.27 -4.29 -4.40
CA HIS A 275 -2.27 -3.30 -3.34
C HIS A 275 -1.46 -3.79 -2.14
N GLY A 276 -0.44 -3.01 -1.78
CA GLY A 276 0.45 -3.24 -0.65
C GLY A 276 1.50 -4.32 -0.87
N ILE A 277 2.59 -4.20 -0.10
CA ILE A 277 3.84 -4.95 -0.30
C ILE A 277 3.62 -6.48 -0.31
N SER A 278 2.66 -7.00 0.46
CA SER A 278 2.38 -8.44 0.51
C SER A 278 1.95 -9.04 -0.83
N SER A 279 1.38 -8.24 -1.73
CA SER A 279 0.98 -8.68 -3.07
C SER A 279 2.10 -8.59 -4.13
N LEU A 280 3.28 -8.08 -3.76
CA LEU A 280 4.33 -7.71 -4.72
C LEU A 280 5.57 -8.62 -4.69
N VAL A 281 5.70 -9.49 -3.67
CA VAL A 281 6.95 -10.19 -3.35
C VAL A 281 7.50 -11.03 -4.51
N SER A 282 6.69 -11.93 -5.05
CA SER A 282 7.08 -12.83 -6.14
C SER A 282 7.68 -12.05 -7.32
N GLN A 283 6.88 -11.13 -7.86
CA GLN A 283 7.24 -10.36 -9.04
C GLN A 283 8.44 -9.44 -8.78
N SER A 284 8.58 -8.88 -7.57
CA SER A 284 9.73 -8.05 -7.20
C SER A 284 11.04 -8.83 -7.34
N ILE A 285 11.09 -10.06 -6.82
CA ILE A 285 12.29 -10.91 -6.87
C ILE A 285 12.58 -11.36 -8.30
N GLN A 286 11.57 -11.78 -9.06
CA GLN A 286 11.74 -12.28 -10.42
C GLN A 286 12.17 -11.20 -11.41
N ASN A 287 11.69 -9.98 -11.23
CA ASN A 287 12.07 -8.83 -12.05
C ASN A 287 13.38 -8.16 -11.60
N ASN A 288 14.07 -8.74 -10.61
CA ASN A 288 15.30 -8.18 -10.02
C ASN A 288 15.13 -6.72 -9.59
N VAL A 289 13.98 -6.40 -8.99
CA VAL A 289 13.67 -5.08 -8.47
C VAL A 289 14.68 -4.71 -7.39
N SER A 290 15.19 -3.48 -7.43
CA SER A 290 16.11 -2.92 -6.43
C SER A 290 15.35 -2.20 -5.31
N LEU A 291 14.23 -1.56 -5.65
CA LEU A 291 13.37 -0.80 -4.74
C LEU A 291 11.90 -1.14 -4.97
N VAL A 292 11.17 -1.54 -3.94
CA VAL A 292 9.71 -1.72 -4.00
C VAL A 292 9.02 -0.53 -3.34
N ILE A 293 8.04 0.07 -4.04
CA ILE A 293 7.18 1.12 -3.51
C ILE A 293 5.74 0.61 -3.41
N GLY A 294 5.15 0.68 -2.23
CA GLY A 294 3.75 0.30 -2.02
C GLY A 294 3.26 0.43 -0.59
N CYS A 295 1.97 0.26 -0.37
CA CYS A 295 1.32 0.44 0.92
C CYS A 295 1.86 -0.55 1.99
N GLY A 296 2.07 -0.06 3.22
CA GLY A 296 2.63 -0.79 4.37
C GLY A 296 1.74 -0.78 5.63
N ASP A 297 0.44 -0.55 5.47
CA ASP A 297 -0.49 -0.22 6.57
C ASP A 297 -1.04 -1.45 7.33
N TYR A 298 -0.42 -2.62 7.14
CA TYR A 298 -0.81 -3.88 7.75
C TYR A 298 0.41 -4.71 8.16
N THR A 299 0.31 -5.46 9.27
CA THR A 299 1.43 -6.26 9.79
C THR A 299 2.01 -7.23 8.75
N ASP A 300 1.18 -7.91 7.95
CA ASP A 300 1.71 -8.83 6.94
C ASP A 300 2.32 -8.14 5.71
N LYS A 301 2.03 -6.84 5.50
CA LYS A 301 2.79 -6.01 4.55
C LYS A 301 4.20 -5.73 5.10
N MET A 302 4.37 -5.60 6.42
CA MET A 302 5.69 -5.50 7.06
C MET A 302 6.44 -6.84 7.04
N THR A 303 5.74 -7.96 7.25
CA THR A 303 6.28 -9.32 7.07
C THR A 303 6.85 -9.50 5.65
N ALA A 304 6.12 -9.07 4.62
CA ALA A 304 6.58 -9.08 3.24
C ALA A 304 7.75 -8.12 2.98
N ALA A 305 7.70 -6.91 3.54
CA ALA A 305 8.79 -5.95 3.42
C ALA A 305 10.10 -6.50 4.02
N GLN A 306 10.05 -7.11 5.20
CA GLN A 306 11.20 -7.77 5.80
C GLN A 306 11.73 -8.91 4.91
N TYR A 307 10.85 -9.73 4.33
CA TYR A 307 11.25 -10.82 3.44
C TYR A 307 12.03 -10.34 2.20
N LEU A 308 11.63 -9.19 1.65
CA LEU A 308 12.31 -8.52 0.54
C LEU A 308 13.66 -7.94 0.99
N ALA A 309 13.71 -7.27 2.14
CA ALA A 309 14.95 -6.69 2.65
C ALA A 309 16.00 -7.73 3.04
N GLU A 310 15.59 -8.91 3.51
CA GLU A 310 16.47 -10.07 3.71
C GLU A 310 17.15 -10.55 2.42
N ARG A 311 16.57 -10.21 1.25
CA ARG A 311 17.10 -10.51 -0.09
C ARG A 311 17.81 -9.31 -0.72
N GLY A 312 18.04 -8.25 0.04
CA GLY A 312 18.75 -7.06 -0.45
C GLY A 312 17.90 -6.12 -1.30
N ILE A 313 16.57 -6.24 -1.23
CA ILE A 313 15.66 -5.33 -1.94
C ILE A 313 15.21 -4.24 -0.96
N ASP A 314 15.40 -2.99 -1.35
CA ASP A 314 14.91 -1.84 -0.58
C ASP A 314 13.38 -1.75 -0.68
N VAL A 315 12.72 -1.27 0.37
CA VAL A 315 11.26 -1.11 0.39
C VAL A 315 10.90 0.23 0.99
N PHE A 316 10.15 1.03 0.23
CA PHE A 316 9.56 2.29 0.66
C PHE A 316 8.04 2.16 0.72
N PHE A 317 7.47 2.40 1.90
CA PHE A 317 6.05 2.21 2.16
C PHE A 317 5.45 3.45 2.85
N PRO A 318 5.02 4.48 2.10
CA PRO A 318 4.54 5.75 2.67
C PRO A 318 3.37 5.60 3.65
N ALA A 319 2.58 4.54 3.50
CA ALA A 319 1.49 4.14 4.39
C ALA A 319 2.01 3.28 5.56
N ASP A 320 2.77 3.83 6.49
CA ASP A 320 3.64 3.07 7.40
C ASP A 320 3.08 2.82 8.81
N ARG A 321 1.78 2.49 8.92
CA ARG A 321 1.11 2.34 10.23
C ARG A 321 1.82 1.36 11.17
N PHE A 322 2.40 0.30 10.60
CA PHE A 322 3.04 -0.79 11.33
C PHE A 322 4.58 -0.76 11.24
N ILE A 323 5.20 0.36 10.87
CA ILE A 323 6.67 0.44 10.75
C ILE A 323 7.43 0.02 12.02
N GLY A 324 6.82 0.21 13.20
CA GLY A 324 7.33 -0.30 14.47
C GLY A 324 7.65 -1.81 14.46
N ASP A 325 6.88 -2.61 13.71
CA ASP A 325 7.06 -4.07 13.63
C ASP A 325 8.42 -4.47 13.04
N VAL A 326 8.97 -3.63 12.16
CA VAL A 326 10.25 -3.87 11.48
C VAL A 326 11.39 -3.04 12.04
N ILE A 327 11.26 -2.46 13.24
CA ILE A 327 12.43 -1.85 13.89
C ILE A 327 13.51 -2.92 14.08
N ASN A 328 14.72 -2.61 13.61
CA ASN A 328 15.90 -3.45 13.70
C ASN A 328 15.71 -4.88 13.12
N TYR A 329 15.00 -4.96 12.01
CA TYR A 329 14.99 -6.16 11.17
C TYR A 329 16.42 -6.57 10.73
N GLN A 330 16.65 -7.85 10.45
CA GLN A 330 17.87 -8.31 9.76
C GLN A 330 17.61 -8.28 8.25
N GLY A 331 18.54 -7.72 7.49
CA GLY A 331 18.47 -7.64 6.03
C GLY A 331 19.40 -6.55 5.50
N SER A 332 19.92 -6.78 4.30
CA SER A 332 20.78 -5.80 3.61
C SER A 332 19.97 -4.70 2.93
N GLY A 333 18.74 -4.99 2.48
CA GLY A 333 17.83 -3.98 1.94
C GLY A 333 17.37 -3.03 3.04
N ILE A 334 16.96 -1.83 2.68
CA ILE A 334 16.56 -0.72 3.54
C ILE A 334 15.03 -0.61 3.58
N LEU A 335 14.44 -0.51 4.78
CA LEU A 335 13.01 -0.34 4.98
C LEU A 335 12.70 1.09 5.44
N LEU A 336 11.95 1.85 4.66
CA LEU A 336 11.53 3.22 4.98
C LEU A 336 10.00 3.37 4.89
N GLY A 337 9.41 4.02 5.88
CA GLY A 337 7.99 4.32 5.92
C GLY A 337 7.67 5.68 5.34
N THR A 338 6.92 6.51 6.07
CA THR A 338 6.84 7.95 5.81
C THR A 338 8.28 8.49 5.82
N ALA A 339 8.73 9.16 4.77
CA ALA A 339 10.08 9.73 4.71
C ALA A 339 10.12 10.90 3.72
N PRO A 340 11.02 11.88 3.91
CA PRO A 340 11.21 12.95 2.94
C PRO A 340 11.78 12.40 1.64
N ILE A 341 11.39 13.00 0.50
CA ILE A 341 11.92 12.67 -0.81
C ILE A 341 12.58 13.91 -1.41
N ARG A 342 13.90 13.91 -1.59
CA ARG A 342 14.65 15.03 -2.17
C ARG A 342 15.78 14.56 -3.07
N ASN A 343 15.86 15.15 -4.25
CA ASN A 343 17.01 15.00 -5.15
C ASN A 343 17.46 13.54 -5.31
N ASN A 344 16.53 12.60 -5.58
CA ASN A 344 16.75 11.15 -5.68
C ASN A 344 17.05 10.38 -4.37
N ILE A 345 16.94 11.02 -3.21
CA ILE A 345 17.10 10.39 -1.90
C ILE A 345 15.74 10.31 -1.20
N ILE A 346 15.40 9.12 -0.70
CA ILE A 346 14.29 8.91 0.23
C ILE A 346 14.88 8.76 1.64
N GLY A 347 14.47 9.57 2.60
CA GLY A 347 15.01 9.59 3.96
C GLY A 347 16.14 10.60 4.15
N ASN A 348 17.12 10.26 5.01
CA ASN A 348 18.25 11.12 5.37
C ASN A 348 17.85 12.49 5.98
N GLN A 349 16.95 12.49 6.96
CA GLN A 349 16.58 13.69 7.69
C GLN A 349 16.47 13.38 9.18
N SER A 350 17.62 13.49 9.85
CA SER A 350 17.75 13.01 11.22
C SER A 350 17.47 14.08 12.27
N ILE A 351 16.88 13.66 13.38
CA ILE A 351 16.90 14.41 14.64
C ILE A 351 17.60 13.60 15.73
N GLU A 352 18.24 14.31 16.66
CA GLU A 352 18.77 13.71 17.88
C GLU A 352 17.77 13.86 19.01
N ILE A 353 17.71 12.90 19.92
CA ILE A 353 16.84 12.88 21.10
C ILE A 353 17.70 12.46 22.28
N ASP A 354 17.79 13.29 23.31
CA ASP A 354 18.46 12.85 24.55
C ASP A 354 17.65 11.73 25.20
N LYS A 355 18.31 10.71 25.75
CA LYS A 355 17.63 9.50 26.26
C LYS A 355 16.55 9.77 27.33
N ASN A 356 16.70 10.88 28.06
CA ASN A 356 15.79 11.28 29.14
C ASN A 356 14.78 12.34 28.68
N GLU A 357 14.90 12.84 27.44
CA GLU A 357 14.00 13.85 26.90
C GLU A 357 12.59 13.29 26.82
N LEU A 358 11.61 14.07 27.31
CA LEU A 358 10.21 13.70 27.26
C LEU A 358 9.69 13.81 25.83
N ILE A 359 9.08 12.75 25.32
CA ILE A 359 8.42 12.69 24.03
C ILE A 359 6.91 12.64 24.22
N ILE A 360 6.16 13.54 23.56
CA ILE A 360 4.69 13.45 23.52
C ILE A 360 4.26 12.76 22.23
N VAL A 361 3.56 11.64 22.36
CA VAL A 361 3.25 10.73 21.26
C VAL A 361 1.75 10.67 21.06
N GLN A 362 1.32 10.80 19.81
CA GLN A 362 -0.08 10.64 19.43
C GLN A 362 -0.54 9.18 19.57
N ASP A 363 -1.75 9.00 20.08
CA ASP A 363 -2.47 7.74 20.21
C ASP A 363 -3.91 7.94 19.72
N ASN A 364 -4.60 6.84 19.40
CA ASN A 364 -5.98 6.81 18.95
C ASN A 364 -6.58 5.41 19.20
N TYR A 365 -7.89 5.34 19.44
CA TYR A 365 -8.66 4.09 19.64
C TYR A 365 -9.85 3.95 18.68
N GLU A 366 -10.00 4.90 17.77
CA GLU A 366 -11.07 4.89 16.78
C GLU A 366 -10.86 3.74 15.79
N PRO A 367 -11.96 3.20 15.24
CA PRO A 367 -11.88 2.31 14.10
C PRO A 367 -11.34 3.05 12.87
N TYR A 368 -11.25 2.35 11.76
CA TYR A 368 -11.00 3.00 10.48
C TYR A 368 -12.08 4.10 10.22
N LEU A 369 -11.78 5.19 9.50
CA LEU A 369 -10.47 5.67 9.04
C LEU A 369 -9.58 6.25 10.17
N GLY A 370 -10.12 6.51 11.36
CA GLY A 370 -9.40 7.15 12.47
C GLY A 370 -8.19 6.36 12.98
N GLN A 371 -8.23 5.04 12.82
CA GLN A 371 -7.22 4.10 13.32
C GLN A 371 -5.77 4.44 12.97
N TYR A 372 -5.52 5.16 11.87
CA TYR A 372 -4.16 5.51 11.43
C TYR A 372 -3.46 6.50 12.36
N TYR A 373 -4.19 7.24 13.21
CA TYR A 373 -3.60 8.11 14.23
C TYR A 373 -2.91 7.34 15.36
N ASP A 374 -3.03 6.00 15.41
CA ASP A 374 -2.28 5.14 16.34
C ASP A 374 -0.84 4.81 15.88
N SER A 375 -0.47 5.19 14.65
CA SER A 375 0.83 4.87 14.05
C SER A 375 2.04 5.34 14.90
N PRO A 376 2.05 6.59 15.43
CA PRO A 376 3.16 7.03 16.28
C PRO A 376 3.31 6.17 17.53
N LYS A 377 2.21 5.89 18.25
CA LYS A 377 2.23 4.99 19.41
C LYS A 377 2.80 3.63 19.07
N ARG A 378 2.37 3.01 17.96
CA ARG A 378 2.84 1.68 17.56
C ARG A 378 4.36 1.66 17.44
N TYR A 379 4.93 2.64 16.75
CA TYR A 379 6.38 2.77 16.60
C TYR A 379 7.07 2.94 17.96
N PHE A 380 6.65 3.91 18.77
CA PHE A 380 7.30 4.19 20.05
C PHE A 380 7.16 3.05 21.06
N LYS A 381 6.05 2.30 21.04
CA LYS A 381 5.87 1.10 21.86
C LYS A 381 6.82 -0.03 21.49
N GLU A 382 7.13 -0.20 20.20
CA GLU A 382 8.15 -1.16 19.77
C GLU A 382 9.56 -0.66 20.12
N LEU A 383 9.83 0.64 20.00
CA LEU A 383 11.11 1.22 20.43
C LEU A 383 11.33 1.12 21.95
N GLU A 384 10.29 1.30 22.76
CA GLU A 384 10.29 1.11 24.23
C GLU A 384 10.66 -0.32 24.66
N ARG A 385 10.44 -1.32 23.79
CA ARG A 385 10.85 -2.71 24.06
C ARG A 385 12.34 -2.93 23.88
N ILE A 386 13.02 -2.00 23.21
CA ILE A 386 14.44 -2.07 22.89
C ILE A 386 15.23 -1.19 23.86
N ILE A 387 14.72 0.01 24.16
CA ILE A 387 15.33 0.97 25.09
C ILE A 387 14.30 1.60 26.02
N PRO A 388 14.69 2.01 27.25
CA PRO A 388 13.85 2.88 28.06
C PRO A 388 13.63 4.22 27.35
N LEU A 389 12.37 4.61 27.18
CA LEU A 389 11.98 5.93 26.66
C LEU A 389 11.14 6.67 27.68
N ASN A 390 11.34 7.98 27.76
CA ASN A 390 10.45 8.89 28.48
C ASN A 390 9.34 9.36 27.51
N ALA A 391 8.36 8.50 27.22
CA ALA A 391 7.26 8.82 26.32
C ALA A 391 5.92 8.95 27.07
N LYS A 392 5.11 9.94 26.68
CA LYS A 392 3.72 10.09 27.11
C LYS A 392 2.78 10.09 25.93
N TYR A 393 1.68 9.35 26.06
CA TYR A 393 0.73 9.10 24.99
C TYR A 393 -0.51 9.97 25.16
N VAL A 394 -0.94 10.66 24.11
CA VAL A 394 -2.09 11.56 24.10
C VAL A 394 -3.11 11.02 23.10
N ILE A 395 -4.30 10.70 23.59
CA ILE A 395 -5.39 10.19 22.76
C ILE A 395 -5.96 11.36 21.96
N THR A 396 -5.98 11.22 20.64
CA THR A 396 -6.48 12.23 19.71
C THR A 396 -7.20 11.57 18.54
N SER A 397 -7.82 12.40 17.71
CA SER A 397 -8.53 12.03 16.49
C SER A 397 -8.13 12.97 15.34
N SER A 398 -8.85 12.90 14.23
CA SER A 398 -8.66 13.80 13.10
C SER A 398 -8.83 15.27 13.48
N ASN A 399 -7.95 16.14 12.97
CA ASN A 399 -7.90 17.56 13.31
C ASN A 399 -7.66 17.85 14.80
N GLN A 400 -6.97 16.97 15.53
CA GLN A 400 -6.69 17.16 16.97
C GLN A 400 -5.19 17.15 17.30
N THR A 401 -4.32 17.37 16.30
CA THR A 401 -2.87 17.51 16.52
C THR A 401 -2.52 18.61 17.53
N ASN A 402 -3.36 19.64 17.66
CA ASN A 402 -3.20 20.69 18.67
C ASN A 402 -3.21 20.15 20.11
N LEU A 403 -3.94 19.06 20.41
CA LEU A 403 -3.95 18.48 21.76
C LEU A 403 -2.59 17.88 22.14
N VAL A 404 -1.88 17.27 21.17
CA VAL A 404 -0.50 16.78 21.36
C VAL A 404 0.43 17.97 21.65
N ILE A 405 0.29 19.05 20.89
CA ILE A 405 1.08 20.28 21.03
C ILE A 405 0.83 20.96 22.37
N GLU A 406 -0.43 21.07 22.80
CA GLU A 406 -0.80 21.63 24.11
C GLU A 406 -0.17 20.83 25.25
N GLN A 407 -0.20 19.50 25.18
CA GLN A 407 0.49 18.64 26.16
C GLN A 407 2.01 18.82 26.12
N ALA A 408 2.62 18.96 24.93
CA ALA A 408 4.05 19.24 24.81
C ALA A 408 4.43 20.57 25.47
N ASN A 409 3.63 21.61 25.26
CA ASN A 409 3.83 22.92 25.89
C ASN A 409 3.65 22.87 27.42
N LEU A 410 2.58 22.22 27.91
CA LEU A 410 2.31 22.05 29.33
C LEU A 410 3.43 21.32 30.07
N MET A 411 4.05 20.34 29.40
CA MET A 411 5.11 19.51 29.96
C MET A 411 6.52 19.97 29.60
N ASN A 412 6.64 21.09 28.87
CA ASN A 412 7.89 21.61 28.33
C ASN A 412 8.69 20.56 27.51
N SER A 413 7.99 19.69 26.79
CA SER A 413 8.59 18.79 25.80
C SER A 413 8.88 19.54 24.51
N LYS A 414 10.00 19.19 23.86
CA LYS A 414 10.42 19.75 22.57
C LYS A 414 10.32 18.74 21.43
N ILE A 415 9.71 17.59 21.67
CA ILE A 415 9.62 16.53 20.68
C ILE A 415 8.28 15.83 20.72
N ILE A 416 7.67 15.70 19.54
CA ILE A 416 6.39 15.03 19.38
C ILE A 416 6.44 13.95 18.29
N GLY A 417 5.65 12.90 18.44
CA GLY A 417 5.39 11.90 17.41
C GLY A 417 3.94 11.99 16.95
N VAL A 418 3.70 12.30 15.67
CA VAL A 418 2.37 12.63 15.14
C VAL A 418 2.15 12.07 13.74
N ARG A 419 0.87 11.90 13.38
CA ARG A 419 0.40 11.74 12.01
C ARG A 419 -0.22 13.05 11.55
N ILE A 420 0.13 13.49 10.34
CA ILE A 420 -0.42 14.65 9.67
C ILE A 420 -1.19 14.19 8.44
N TRP A 421 -2.50 14.40 8.46
CA TRP A 421 -3.40 14.06 7.36
C TRP A 421 -4.11 15.28 6.78
N THR A 422 -4.54 16.22 7.63
CA THR A 422 -5.36 17.35 7.20
C THR A 422 -4.59 18.67 7.17
N GLU A 423 -5.16 19.66 6.49
CA GLU A 423 -4.65 21.04 6.52
C GLU A 423 -4.62 21.62 7.94
N TYR A 424 -5.57 21.23 8.80
CA TYR A 424 -5.60 21.67 10.19
C TYR A 424 -4.42 21.10 10.99
N ASP A 425 -4.13 19.81 10.82
CA ASP A 425 -2.99 19.16 11.46
C ASP A 425 -1.68 19.80 11.01
N TYR A 426 -1.54 20.01 9.70
CA TYR A 426 -0.41 20.72 9.08
C TYR A 426 -0.23 22.11 9.67
N THR A 427 -1.28 22.94 9.66
CA THR A 427 -1.22 24.33 10.13
C THR A 427 -0.87 24.41 11.60
N SER A 428 -1.43 23.52 12.42
CA SER A 428 -1.17 23.45 13.86
C SER A 428 0.28 23.08 14.13
N LEU A 429 0.80 22.04 13.47
CA LEU A 429 2.18 21.61 13.62
C LEU A 429 3.16 22.67 13.13
N ARG A 430 2.94 23.21 11.92
CA ARG A 430 3.75 24.26 11.33
C ARG A 430 3.90 25.46 12.25
N LYS A 431 2.79 25.91 12.86
CA LYS A 431 2.81 27.02 13.82
C LYS A 431 3.72 26.71 15.01
N TRP A 432 3.58 25.52 15.61
CA TRP A 432 4.41 25.11 16.74
C TRP A 432 5.89 24.98 16.39
N LEU A 433 6.24 24.49 15.19
CA LEU A 433 7.63 24.42 14.73
C LEU A 433 8.24 25.82 14.52
N LEU A 434 7.47 26.80 14.06
CA LEU A 434 7.91 28.19 13.89
C LEU A 434 8.14 28.93 15.23
N GLU A 435 7.44 28.54 16.28
CA GLU A 435 7.56 29.18 17.61
C GLU A 435 8.94 28.96 18.25
N ASN A 436 9.61 27.84 17.94
CA ASN A 436 10.91 27.51 18.52
C ASN A 436 11.68 26.52 17.64
N SER A 437 12.92 26.87 17.25
CA SER A 437 13.78 26.02 16.42
C SER A 437 14.19 24.68 17.07
N ASN A 438 14.01 24.54 18.38
CA ASN A 438 14.27 23.28 19.10
C ASN A 438 13.05 22.34 19.11
N ASN A 439 11.86 22.83 18.75
CA ASN A 439 10.68 22.00 18.62
C ASN A 439 10.88 21.05 17.44
N ARG A 440 10.68 19.76 17.66
CA ARG A 440 10.91 18.69 16.69
C ARG A 440 9.70 17.79 16.56
N ALA A 441 9.45 17.26 15.38
CA ALA A 441 8.34 16.35 15.10
C ALA A 441 8.78 15.14 14.29
N ILE A 442 8.30 13.97 14.67
CA ILE A 442 8.51 12.72 13.93
C ILE A 442 7.17 12.34 13.31
N LEU A 443 7.15 12.24 11.98
CA LEU A 443 5.93 12.01 11.21
C LEU A 443 5.75 10.51 10.91
N PHE A 444 4.51 10.03 11.09
CA PHE A 444 4.11 8.65 10.83
C PHE A 444 2.81 8.60 10.04
N HIS A 445 2.69 7.64 9.15
CA HIS A 445 1.55 7.43 8.25
C HIS A 445 1.05 8.74 7.63
N SER A 446 1.99 9.59 7.25
CA SER A 446 1.74 10.93 6.71
C SER A 446 2.24 11.05 5.26
N GLY A 447 3.13 10.15 4.83
CA GLY A 447 3.75 10.19 3.51
C GLY A 447 2.79 10.12 2.33
N LEU A 448 1.57 9.60 2.53
CA LEU A 448 0.52 9.55 1.51
C LEU A 448 -0.13 10.91 1.21
N TYR A 449 0.08 11.90 2.07
CA TYR A 449 -0.62 13.18 2.03
C TYR A 449 0.36 14.30 1.68
N PRO A 450 -0.09 15.34 0.95
CA PRO A 450 0.80 16.40 0.46
C PRO A 450 1.53 17.13 1.61
N TYR A 451 0.84 17.29 2.75
CA TYR A 451 1.33 18.05 3.90
C TYR A 451 2.63 17.53 4.52
N ALA A 452 2.91 16.23 4.43
CA ALA A 452 4.10 15.66 5.06
C ALA A 452 5.39 16.09 4.33
N GLN A 453 5.37 16.05 2.99
CA GLN A 453 6.53 16.48 2.19
C GLN A 453 6.79 17.98 2.37
N ASP A 454 5.73 18.80 2.44
CA ASP A 454 5.86 20.24 2.71
C ASP A 454 6.48 20.50 4.09
N LEU A 455 6.03 19.80 5.14
CA LEU A 455 6.63 19.92 6.48
C LEU A 455 8.10 19.50 6.49
N PHE A 456 8.44 18.43 5.78
CA PHE A 456 9.82 18.02 5.67
C PHE A 456 10.66 19.13 5.03
N ASP A 457 10.21 19.70 3.91
CA ASP A 457 10.91 20.71 3.13
C ASP A 457 11.04 22.05 3.85
N GLU A 458 10.01 22.48 4.57
CA GLU A 458 10.03 23.71 5.35
C GLU A 458 10.90 23.61 6.61
N PHE A 459 10.95 22.42 7.23
CA PHE A 459 11.57 22.21 8.55
C PHE A 459 12.61 21.07 8.56
N PRO A 460 13.66 21.12 7.72
CA PRO A 460 14.58 20.00 7.52
C PRO A 460 15.40 19.62 8.77
N ASN A 461 15.57 20.55 9.71
CA ASN A 461 16.31 20.31 10.96
C ASN A 461 15.39 20.04 12.17
N GLN A 462 14.07 20.08 11.98
CA GLN A 462 13.09 19.92 13.05
C GLN A 462 12.15 18.73 12.80
N THR A 463 12.00 18.27 11.56
CA THR A 463 11.15 17.13 11.24
C THR A 463 11.97 15.88 10.95
N SER A 464 11.41 14.72 11.28
CA SER A 464 12.00 13.42 10.96
C SER A 464 10.90 12.37 10.80
N PHE A 465 11.28 11.10 10.69
CA PHE A 465 10.37 10.00 10.41
C PHE A 465 10.65 8.74 11.24
N GLY A 466 9.72 7.77 11.17
CA GLY A 466 9.85 6.46 11.80
C GLY A 466 11.00 5.64 11.20
N ASP A 467 12.21 5.82 11.71
CA ASP A 467 13.40 5.11 11.22
C ASP A 467 13.42 3.65 11.70
N THR A 468 13.55 2.69 10.79
CA THR A 468 13.62 1.27 11.14
C THR A 468 14.97 0.88 11.73
N LYS A 469 16.02 1.70 11.55
CA LYS A 469 17.38 1.46 12.09
C LYS A 469 17.85 2.67 12.91
N PRO A 470 17.23 2.92 14.08
CA PRO A 470 17.67 4.00 14.97
C PRO A 470 19.12 3.79 15.42
N VAL A 471 19.87 4.88 15.55
CA VAL A 471 21.26 4.86 16.03
C VAL A 471 21.32 5.32 17.48
N PHE A 472 22.00 4.55 18.33
CA PHE A 472 22.20 4.86 19.76
C PHE A 472 23.65 5.30 19.99
N LYS A 473 23.85 6.53 20.50
CA LYS A 473 25.18 7.14 20.74
C LYS A 473 25.44 7.41 22.20
#